data_AF-A0A1G3FNC2-F1
#
_entry.id   AF-A0A1G3FNC2-F1
#
_cell.length_a   1.000
_cell.length_b   1.000
_cell.length_c   1.000
_cell.angle_alpha   90.00
_cell.angle_beta   90.00
_cell.angle_gamma   90.00
#
_symmetry.space_group_name_H-M   'P 1'
#
loop_
_entity.id
_entity.type
_entity.pdbx_description
1 polymer ?
#
loop_
_entity_poly.entity_id
_entity_poly.type
_entity_poly.pdbx_seq_one_letter_code
_entity_poly.pdbx_strand_id
1 'polypeptide(L)'
;NSDKRYLLELAQHGVAIIPTRLASAAALPDVLAAMPGQAVVIKPSISGGAWHTLRGTVGDAAFAAAVAQLPREYVYLVQPFVPEVVSDGEWSLLYFAGEFSHAVIKRPAAGDYRVQGEYGGSAEPAQPDAATLAAADRALAAVAAVGHADHAYVRVDGVVGGGRFLVMELELIEPFLHLAAHPAAAERLARDVAARLSPAALADAR
;
A
#
# COMPACT_ATOMS: atom_id res chain seq x y z
N ASN A 1 10.00 4.32 1.85
CA ASN A 1 8.96 3.45 2.44
C ASN A 1 9.51 2.77 3.70
N SER A 2 8.74 2.68 4.78
CA SER A 2 9.13 2.01 6.02
C SER A 2 8.88 0.49 5.93
N ASP A 3 9.00 -0.20 7.06
CA ASP A 3 8.77 -1.64 7.14
C ASP A 3 7.27 -1.98 7.18
N LYS A 4 6.80 -2.67 6.13
CA LYS A 4 5.40 -3.08 5.92
C LYS A 4 4.86 -4.09 6.94
N ARG A 5 5.63 -4.46 7.97
CA ARG A 5 5.11 -5.16 9.16
C ARG A 5 3.95 -4.42 9.84
N TYR A 6 3.86 -3.09 9.68
CA TYR A 6 2.71 -2.31 10.16
C TYR A 6 1.37 -2.83 9.61
N LEU A 7 1.32 -3.47 8.44
CA LEU A 7 0.07 -4.04 7.91
C LEU A 7 -0.54 -5.07 8.87
N LEU A 8 0.29 -5.87 9.54
CA LEU A 8 -0.17 -6.84 10.53
C LEU A 8 -0.71 -6.17 11.79
N GLU A 9 -0.10 -5.05 12.21
CA GLU A 9 -0.58 -4.24 13.34
C GLU A 9 -1.92 -3.56 13.00
N LEU A 10 -2.08 -3.03 11.78
CA LEU A 10 -3.35 -2.51 11.30
C LEU A 10 -4.44 -3.59 11.30
N ALA A 11 -4.09 -4.81 10.88
CA ALA A 11 -5.01 -5.95 10.91
C ALA A 11 -5.48 -6.29 12.33
N GLN A 12 -4.60 -6.19 13.33
CA GLN A 12 -4.97 -6.35 14.75
C GLN A 12 -5.95 -5.27 15.23
N HIS A 13 -5.94 -4.09 14.59
CA HIS A 13 -6.89 -3.00 14.82
C HIS A 13 -8.11 -3.03 13.90
N GLY A 14 -8.39 -4.17 13.25
CA GLY A 14 -9.60 -4.39 12.46
C GLY A 14 -9.56 -3.80 11.04
N VAL A 15 -8.39 -3.38 10.56
CA VAL A 15 -8.21 -2.94 9.16
C VAL A 15 -8.16 -4.17 8.25
N ALA A 16 -8.98 -4.17 7.21
CA ALA A 16 -8.95 -5.23 6.21
C ALA A 16 -7.70 -5.06 5.33
N ILE A 17 -6.81 -6.05 5.36
CA ILE A 17 -5.61 -6.12 4.52
C ILE A 17 -5.69 -7.37 3.63
N ILE A 18 -4.83 -7.43 2.61
CA ILE A 18 -4.55 -8.71 1.94
C ILE A 18 -3.97 -9.69 2.98
N PRO A 19 -4.46 -10.93 3.09
CA PRO A 19 -3.91 -11.92 4.02
C PRO A 19 -2.39 -12.04 3.86
N THR A 20 -1.65 -11.65 4.90
CA THR A 20 -0.19 -11.48 4.81
C THR A 20 0.52 -12.42 5.77
N ARG A 21 1.53 -13.13 5.27
CA ARG A 21 2.48 -13.89 6.09
C ARG A 21 3.86 -13.27 5.97
N LEU A 22 4.59 -13.19 7.07
CA LEU A 22 6.00 -12.80 7.05
C LEU A 22 6.88 -14.05 6.96
N ALA A 23 7.93 -13.97 6.16
CA ALA A 23 8.91 -15.02 6.02
C ALA A 23 10.31 -14.42 5.83
N SER A 24 11.32 -14.97 6.50
CA SER A 24 12.70 -14.79 6.02
C SER A 24 12.86 -15.53 4.68
N ALA A 25 13.87 -15.17 3.90
CA ALA A 25 14.16 -15.89 2.65
C ALA A 25 14.30 -17.41 2.86
N ALA A 26 14.91 -17.83 3.98
CA ALA A 26 15.09 -19.25 4.32
C ALA A 26 13.76 -19.96 4.67
N ALA A 27 12.76 -19.25 5.17
CA ALA A 27 11.45 -19.79 5.54
C ALA A 27 10.43 -19.73 4.40
N LEU A 28 10.74 -19.06 3.28
CA LEU A 28 9.83 -18.95 2.13
C LEU A 28 9.34 -20.32 1.61
N PRO A 29 10.19 -21.35 1.43
CA PRO A 29 9.73 -22.65 0.95
C PRO A 29 8.63 -23.26 1.83
N ASP A 30 8.78 -23.21 3.15
CA ASP A 30 7.80 -23.75 4.11
C ASP A 30 6.48 -22.98 4.08
N VAL A 31 6.56 -21.64 4.01
CA VAL A 31 5.38 -20.79 3.90
C VAL A 31 4.62 -21.05 2.60
N LEU A 32 5.34 -21.22 1.48
CA LEU A 32 4.75 -21.51 0.18
C LEU A 32 4.17 -22.93 0.13
N ALA A 33 4.78 -23.92 0.79
CA ALA A 33 4.26 -25.28 0.85
C ALA A 33 2.84 -25.36 1.45
N ALA A 34 2.47 -24.40 2.30
CA ALA A 34 1.13 -24.28 2.87
C ALA A 34 0.08 -23.62 1.93
N MET A 35 0.47 -23.25 0.70
CA MET A 35 -0.38 -22.55 -0.28
C MET A 35 -0.37 -23.21 -1.67
N PRO A 36 -0.49 -24.56 -1.80
CA PRO A 36 -0.27 -25.26 -3.06
C PRO A 36 -1.23 -24.78 -4.16
N GLY A 37 -0.69 -24.53 -5.36
CA GLY A 37 -1.46 -24.10 -6.53
C GLY A 37 -2.00 -22.67 -6.49
N GLN A 38 -1.78 -21.91 -5.42
CA GLN A 38 -2.25 -20.53 -5.32
C GLN A 38 -1.33 -19.57 -6.07
N ALA A 39 -1.92 -18.55 -6.70
CA ALA A 39 -1.18 -17.40 -7.20
C ALA A 39 -0.83 -16.48 -6.01
N VAL A 40 0.44 -16.13 -5.88
CA VAL A 40 0.96 -15.34 -4.75
C VAL A 40 1.84 -14.20 -5.24
N VAL A 41 1.99 -13.19 -4.38
CA VAL A 41 2.98 -12.12 -4.48
C VAL A 41 3.92 -12.24 -3.29
N ILE A 42 5.22 -12.12 -3.57
CA ILE A 42 6.29 -12.04 -2.57
C ILE A 42 6.98 -10.70 -2.75
N LYS A 43 7.04 -9.88 -1.70
CA LYS A 43 7.74 -8.58 -1.74
C LYS A 43 8.50 -8.33 -0.44
N PRO A 44 9.66 -7.64 -0.45
CA PRO A 44 10.35 -7.29 0.78
C PRO A 44 9.47 -6.39 1.65
N SER A 45 9.59 -6.56 2.95
CA SER A 45 8.96 -5.72 3.98
C SER A 45 9.34 -4.25 3.86
N ILE A 46 10.59 -3.97 3.50
CA ILE A 46 11.06 -2.61 3.17
C ILE A 46 11.35 -2.57 1.67
N SER A 47 10.51 -1.87 0.90
CA SER A 47 10.60 -1.80 -0.56
C SER A 47 9.77 -0.65 -1.13
N GLY A 48 10.09 -0.22 -2.35
CA GLY A 48 9.30 0.70 -3.18
C GLY A 48 9.44 0.31 -4.65
N GLY A 49 8.57 0.81 -5.53
CA GLY A 49 8.71 0.62 -6.98
C GLY A 49 8.71 -0.85 -7.46
N ALA A 50 7.99 -1.75 -6.77
CA ALA A 50 8.01 -3.19 -7.04
C ALA A 50 9.41 -3.87 -6.93
N TRP A 51 10.36 -3.24 -6.24
CA TRP A 51 11.69 -3.79 -6.03
C TRP A 51 11.66 -5.17 -5.34
N HIS A 52 12.32 -6.16 -5.94
CA HIS A 52 12.30 -7.57 -5.55
C HIS A 52 10.89 -8.16 -5.33
N THR A 53 9.90 -7.63 -6.05
CA THR A 53 8.54 -8.17 -6.03
C THR A 53 8.39 -9.26 -7.06
N LEU A 54 8.00 -10.45 -6.63
CA LEU A 54 7.69 -11.59 -7.48
C LEU A 54 6.20 -11.88 -7.43
N ARG A 55 5.63 -12.27 -8.57
CA ARG A 55 4.32 -12.90 -8.66
C ARG A 55 4.47 -14.24 -9.35
N GLY A 56 3.81 -15.27 -8.84
CA GLY A 56 3.76 -16.57 -9.51
C GLY A 56 2.85 -17.56 -8.81
N THR A 57 2.81 -18.77 -9.32
CA THR A 57 1.95 -19.84 -8.80
C THR A 57 2.78 -20.82 -7.98
N VAL A 58 2.34 -21.11 -6.76
CA VAL A 58 3.01 -22.08 -5.90
C VAL A 58 2.97 -23.47 -6.55
N GLY A 59 4.15 -24.09 -6.68
CA GLY A 59 4.34 -25.37 -7.35
C GLY A 59 4.84 -25.24 -8.79
N ASP A 60 4.86 -24.04 -9.36
CA ASP A 60 5.52 -23.78 -10.64
C ASP A 60 7.05 -23.75 -10.46
N ALA A 61 7.76 -24.46 -11.34
CA ALA A 61 9.21 -24.62 -11.26
C ALA A 61 9.96 -23.31 -11.53
N ALA A 62 9.47 -22.49 -12.47
CA ALA A 62 10.09 -21.21 -12.78
C ALA A 62 9.91 -20.21 -11.63
N PHE A 63 8.71 -20.19 -11.01
CA PHE A 63 8.47 -19.38 -9.82
C PHE A 63 9.35 -19.81 -8.65
N ALA A 64 9.47 -21.11 -8.37
CA ALA A 64 10.35 -21.62 -7.32
C ALA A 64 11.83 -21.22 -7.55
N ALA A 65 12.29 -21.28 -8.81
CA ALA A 65 13.64 -20.84 -9.16
C ALA A 65 13.83 -19.33 -8.95
N ALA A 66 12.82 -18.50 -9.28
CA ALA A 66 12.87 -17.06 -9.03
C ALA A 66 12.89 -16.73 -7.52
N VAL A 67 12.08 -17.43 -6.73
CA VAL A 67 12.07 -17.29 -5.26
C VAL A 67 13.44 -17.63 -4.66
N ALA A 68 14.12 -18.66 -5.16
CA ALA A 68 15.45 -19.05 -4.69
C ALA A 68 16.55 -17.99 -4.97
N GLN A 69 16.30 -17.05 -5.88
CA GLN A 69 17.22 -15.94 -6.21
C GLN A 69 16.97 -14.70 -5.35
N LEU A 70 15.93 -14.68 -4.53
CA LEU A 70 15.68 -13.55 -3.63
C LEU A 70 16.81 -13.40 -2.60
N PRO A 71 17.26 -12.17 -2.30
CA PRO A 71 18.33 -11.95 -1.32
C PRO A 71 17.98 -12.49 0.06
N ARG A 72 18.96 -13.05 0.75
CA ARG A 72 18.72 -13.84 1.97
C ARG A 72 18.56 -12.99 3.22
N GLU A 73 19.06 -11.77 3.18
CA GLU A 73 19.10 -10.81 4.28
C GLU A 73 17.75 -10.14 4.56
N TYR A 74 16.77 -10.28 3.67
CA TYR A 74 15.48 -9.61 3.80
C TYR A 74 14.39 -10.48 4.41
N VAL A 75 13.42 -9.79 5.01
CA VAL A 75 12.12 -10.35 5.40
C VAL A 75 11.12 -9.97 4.32
N TYR A 76 10.33 -10.95 3.92
CA TYR A 76 9.34 -10.87 2.86
C TYR A 76 7.92 -10.97 3.41
N LEU A 77 7.01 -10.25 2.75
CA LEU A 77 5.57 -10.47 2.84
C LEU A 77 5.19 -11.46 1.74
N VAL A 78 4.43 -12.49 2.11
CA VAL A 78 3.80 -13.45 1.19
C VAL A 78 2.30 -13.23 1.26
N GLN A 79 1.70 -12.93 0.12
CA GLN A 79 0.30 -12.54 -0.02
C GLN A 79 -0.36 -13.31 -1.16
N PRO A 80 -1.63 -13.75 -1.06
CA PRO A 80 -2.35 -14.21 -2.24
C PRO A 80 -2.44 -13.05 -3.25
N PHE A 81 -2.27 -13.37 -4.53
CA PHE A 81 -2.47 -12.39 -5.59
C PHE A 81 -3.96 -12.07 -5.69
N VAL A 82 -4.30 -10.78 -5.73
CA VAL A 82 -5.68 -10.29 -5.89
C VAL A 82 -5.90 -9.92 -7.37
N PRO A 83 -6.63 -10.73 -8.15
CA PRO A 83 -6.82 -10.50 -9.58
C PRO A 83 -7.45 -9.15 -9.91
N GLU A 84 -8.29 -8.62 -9.02
CA GLU A 84 -8.98 -7.34 -9.17
C GLU A 84 -8.01 -6.15 -9.32
N VAL A 85 -6.74 -6.29 -8.90
CA VAL A 85 -5.71 -5.27 -9.18
C VAL A 85 -5.54 -5.06 -10.70
N VAL A 86 -5.70 -6.12 -11.50
CA VAL A 86 -5.56 -6.07 -12.96
C VAL A 86 -6.86 -5.62 -13.62
N SER A 87 -8.01 -6.11 -13.17
CA SER A 87 -9.30 -5.79 -13.81
C SER A 87 -9.86 -4.44 -13.39
N ASP A 88 -9.82 -4.13 -12.10
CA ASP A 88 -10.54 -3.00 -11.50
C ASP A 88 -9.56 -1.85 -11.18
N GLY A 89 -8.33 -2.22 -10.82
CA GLY A 89 -7.21 -1.33 -10.55
C GLY A 89 -6.84 -1.26 -9.07
N GLU A 90 -5.74 -0.58 -8.80
CA GLU A 90 -5.28 -0.23 -7.45
C GLU A 90 -5.66 1.21 -7.13
N TRP A 91 -6.39 1.42 -6.05
CA TRP A 91 -6.71 2.74 -5.55
C TRP A 91 -5.54 3.32 -4.76
N SER A 92 -5.34 4.63 -4.92
CA SER A 92 -4.53 5.46 -4.03
C SER A 92 -5.38 6.61 -3.53
N LEU A 93 -5.74 6.60 -2.24
CA LEU A 93 -6.53 7.65 -1.59
C LEU A 93 -5.61 8.55 -0.78
N LEU A 94 -5.71 9.86 -0.97
CA LEU A 94 -4.82 10.83 -0.37
C LEU A 94 -5.55 11.64 0.70
N TYR A 95 -4.91 11.75 1.86
CA TYR A 95 -5.41 12.48 3.02
C TYR A 95 -4.38 13.52 3.41
N PHE A 96 -4.84 14.74 3.71
CA PHE A 96 -4.02 15.79 4.31
C PHE A 96 -4.61 16.17 5.66
N ALA A 97 -3.75 16.26 6.68
CA ALA A 97 -4.15 16.53 8.06
C ALA A 97 -5.34 15.67 8.56
N GLY A 98 -5.43 14.41 8.13
CA GLY A 98 -6.50 13.49 8.52
C GLY A 98 -7.76 13.53 7.65
N GLU A 99 -7.89 14.49 6.73
CA GLU A 99 -9.09 14.59 5.88
C GLU A 99 -8.79 14.21 4.43
N PHE A 100 -9.72 13.47 3.83
CA PHE A 100 -9.68 13.06 2.44
C PHE A 100 -9.50 14.27 1.51
N SER A 101 -8.60 14.13 0.54
CA SER A 101 -8.24 15.17 -0.42
C SER A 101 -8.74 14.81 -1.81
N HIS A 102 -8.23 13.70 -2.35
CA HIS A 102 -8.53 13.19 -3.68
C HIS A 102 -8.03 11.75 -3.79
N ALA A 103 -8.37 11.09 -4.89
CA ALA A 103 -7.87 9.76 -5.18
C ALA A 103 -7.55 9.59 -6.66
N VAL A 104 -6.71 8.60 -6.92
CA VAL A 104 -6.49 8.08 -8.26
C VAL A 104 -6.74 6.58 -8.28
N ILE A 105 -7.14 6.06 -9.42
CA ILE A 105 -7.12 4.64 -9.73
C ILE A 105 -5.93 4.37 -10.65
N LYS A 106 -5.09 3.43 -10.25
CA LYS A 106 -3.90 3.01 -11.00
C LYS A 106 -4.17 1.68 -11.68
N ARG A 107 -3.78 1.55 -12.95
CA ARG A 107 -3.99 0.33 -13.73
C ARG A 107 -2.68 -0.14 -14.37
N PRO A 108 -2.45 -1.45 -14.43
CA PRO A 108 -1.24 -1.97 -15.07
C PRO A 108 -1.35 -1.83 -16.60
N ALA A 109 -0.19 -1.87 -17.26
CA ALA A 109 -0.16 -2.04 -18.71
C ALA A 109 -0.75 -3.41 -19.12
N ALA A 110 -1.21 -3.53 -20.36
CA ALA A 110 -1.75 -4.79 -20.87
C ALA A 110 -0.72 -5.93 -20.74
N GLY A 111 -1.14 -7.02 -20.10
CA GLY A 111 -0.27 -8.19 -19.85
C GLY A 111 0.63 -8.08 -18.61
N ASP A 112 0.59 -6.97 -17.88
CA ASP A 112 1.30 -6.78 -16.60
C ASP A 112 0.31 -6.74 -15.43
N TYR A 113 0.84 -6.74 -14.21
CA TYR A 113 0.09 -6.54 -12.96
C TYR A 113 0.61 -5.36 -12.14
N ARG A 114 1.78 -4.82 -12.49
CA ARG A 114 2.39 -3.69 -11.82
C ARG A 114 1.77 -2.40 -12.34
N VAL A 115 1.27 -1.58 -11.42
CA VAL A 115 0.57 -0.32 -11.74
C VAL A 115 1.50 0.90 -11.79
N GLN A 116 2.78 0.71 -11.48
CA GLN A 116 3.77 1.81 -11.47
C GLN A 116 4.05 2.28 -12.91
N GLY A 117 4.16 3.61 -13.08
CA GLY A 117 4.43 4.21 -14.40
C GLY A 117 5.73 3.74 -15.05
N GLU A 118 6.72 3.32 -14.26
CA GLU A 118 7.98 2.71 -14.75
C GLU A 118 7.75 1.42 -15.56
N TYR A 119 6.63 0.74 -15.33
CA TYR A 119 6.19 -0.44 -16.08
C TYR A 119 5.06 -0.14 -17.09
N GLY A 120 4.82 1.14 -17.37
CA GLY A 120 3.76 1.58 -18.30
C GLY A 120 2.36 1.61 -17.69
N GLY A 121 2.23 1.50 -16.36
CA GLY A 121 0.95 1.68 -15.68
C GLY A 121 0.43 3.12 -15.77
N SER A 122 -0.89 3.27 -15.72
CA SER A 122 -1.56 4.59 -15.69
C SER A 122 -2.04 4.93 -14.29
N ALA A 123 -2.25 6.23 -14.03
CA ALA A 123 -2.90 6.73 -12.83
C ALA A 123 -3.89 7.82 -13.24
N GLU A 124 -5.17 7.61 -12.98
CA GLU A 124 -6.25 8.47 -13.41
C GLU A 124 -7.04 8.98 -12.20
N PRO A 125 -7.45 10.27 -12.16
CA PRO A 125 -8.35 10.77 -11.14
C PRO A 125 -9.63 9.95 -11.08
N ALA A 126 -10.03 9.57 -9.87
CA ALA A 126 -11.23 8.78 -9.67
C ALA A 126 -11.86 9.09 -8.30
N GLN A 127 -13.17 8.89 -8.21
CA GLN A 127 -13.93 9.07 -6.97
C GLN A 127 -14.16 7.70 -6.33
N PRO A 128 -13.65 7.43 -5.11
CA PRO A 128 -13.93 6.18 -4.41
C PRO A 128 -15.39 6.16 -3.95
N ASP A 129 -15.97 4.97 -3.84
CA ASP A 129 -17.27 4.80 -3.23
C ASP A 129 -17.21 4.98 -1.70
N ALA A 130 -18.38 5.10 -1.07
CA ALA A 130 -18.47 5.32 0.37
C ALA A 130 -17.87 4.17 1.19
N ALA A 131 -17.93 2.93 0.68
CA ALA A 131 -17.40 1.75 1.37
C ALA A 131 -15.86 1.75 1.38
N THR A 132 -15.25 2.12 0.25
CA THR A 132 -13.80 2.27 0.06
C THR A 132 -13.27 3.40 0.93
N LEU A 133 -13.94 4.57 0.90
CA LEU A 133 -13.57 5.70 1.73
C LEU A 133 -13.64 5.35 3.22
N ALA A 134 -14.75 4.76 3.67
CA ALA A 134 -14.91 4.33 5.06
C ALA A 134 -13.87 3.28 5.51
N ALA A 135 -13.38 2.43 4.59
CA ALA A 135 -12.33 1.47 4.89
C ALA A 135 -10.96 2.15 5.06
N ALA A 136 -10.66 3.15 4.24
CA ALA A 136 -9.46 3.95 4.38
C ALA A 136 -9.50 4.83 5.64
N ASP A 137 -10.65 5.42 5.98
CA ASP A 137 -10.84 6.15 7.25
C ASP A 137 -10.58 5.26 8.47
N ARG A 138 -11.03 3.99 8.43
CA ARG A 138 -10.71 3.01 9.49
C ARG A 138 -9.20 2.73 9.59
N ALA A 139 -8.48 2.74 8.47
CA ALA A 139 -7.03 2.58 8.49
C ALA A 139 -6.35 3.78 9.16
N LEU A 140 -6.79 5.02 8.86
CA LEU A 140 -6.29 6.22 9.54
C LEU A 140 -6.63 6.21 11.04
N ALA A 141 -7.84 5.78 11.41
CA ALA A 141 -8.21 5.64 12.82
C ALA A 141 -7.32 4.63 13.56
N ALA A 142 -6.95 3.52 12.92
CA ALA A 142 -6.00 2.55 13.47
C ALA A 142 -4.60 3.16 13.63
N VAL A 143 -4.11 3.92 12.65
CA VAL A 143 -2.84 4.67 12.74
C VAL A 143 -2.87 5.66 13.92
N ALA A 144 -3.99 6.37 14.11
CA ALA A 144 -4.17 7.26 15.24
C ALA A 144 -4.16 6.52 16.58
N ALA A 145 -4.81 5.34 16.66
CA ALA A 145 -4.87 4.53 17.87
C ALA A 145 -3.50 4.02 18.34
N VAL A 146 -2.56 3.82 17.41
CA VAL A 146 -1.17 3.43 17.73
C VAL A 146 -0.23 4.63 17.94
N GLY A 147 -0.78 5.85 18.07
CA GLY A 147 -0.03 7.05 18.45
C GLY A 147 0.47 7.90 17.28
N HIS A 148 0.01 7.64 16.06
CA HIS A 148 0.46 8.34 14.84
C HIS A 148 -0.63 9.22 14.21
N ALA A 149 -1.48 9.84 15.04
CA ALA A 149 -2.59 10.68 14.57
C ALA A 149 -2.13 11.96 13.86
N ASP A 150 -0.96 12.47 14.22
CA ASP A 150 -0.47 13.75 13.69
C ASP A 150 0.43 13.57 12.46
N HIS A 151 -0.20 13.42 11.30
CA HIS A 151 0.49 13.32 10.01
C HIS A 151 0.06 14.46 9.07
N ALA A 152 1.03 15.07 8.39
CA ALA A 152 0.74 16.10 7.40
C ALA A 152 -0.03 15.52 6.20
N TYR A 153 0.35 14.32 5.78
CA TYR A 153 -0.27 13.59 4.68
C TYR A 153 -0.17 12.09 4.89
N VAL A 154 -1.11 11.35 4.29
CA VAL A 154 -1.09 9.89 4.17
C VAL A 154 -1.62 9.51 2.81
N ARG A 155 -0.99 8.55 2.15
CA ARG A 155 -1.59 7.82 1.03
C ARG A 155 -2.00 6.43 1.48
N VAL A 156 -3.25 6.08 1.27
CA VAL A 156 -3.81 4.75 1.52
C VAL A 156 -3.94 4.04 0.17
N ASP A 157 -3.13 3.01 -0.05
CA ASP A 157 -3.22 2.19 -1.25
C ASP A 157 -3.98 0.89 -0.96
N GLY A 158 -4.84 0.49 -1.88
CA GLY A 158 -5.60 -0.74 -1.73
C GLY A 158 -6.34 -1.17 -2.99
N VAL A 159 -6.97 -2.32 -2.91
CA VAL A 159 -7.76 -2.90 -4.00
C VAL A 159 -9.09 -3.39 -3.44
N VAL A 160 -10.15 -3.27 -4.23
CA VAL A 160 -11.43 -3.88 -3.88
C VAL A 160 -11.38 -5.34 -4.33
N GLY A 161 -11.25 -6.26 -3.36
CA GLY A 161 -11.20 -7.70 -3.60
C GLY A 161 -12.34 -8.41 -2.88
N GLY A 162 -13.08 -9.26 -3.59
CA GLY A 162 -14.26 -9.95 -3.01
C GLY A 162 -15.28 -8.99 -2.38
N GLY A 163 -15.48 -7.81 -2.98
CA GLY A 163 -16.42 -6.77 -2.54
C GLY A 163 -15.99 -5.96 -1.32
N ARG A 164 -14.72 -6.03 -0.90
CA ARG A 164 -14.18 -5.26 0.23
C ARG A 164 -12.89 -4.57 -0.15
N PHE A 165 -12.69 -3.34 0.32
CA PHE A 165 -11.42 -2.65 0.18
C PHE A 165 -10.36 -3.26 1.09
N LEU A 166 -9.29 -3.76 0.50
CA LEU A 166 -8.14 -4.37 1.16
C LEU A 166 -6.96 -3.41 1.08
N VAL A 167 -6.51 -2.93 2.24
CA VAL A 167 -5.32 -2.07 2.32
C VAL A 167 -4.08 -2.89 1.97
N MET A 168 -3.30 -2.36 1.03
CA MET A 168 -2.04 -2.94 0.56
C MET A 168 -0.83 -2.18 1.08
N GLU A 169 -1.00 -0.87 1.32
CA GLU A 169 0.08 0.00 1.75
C GLU A 169 -0.45 1.29 2.39
N LEU A 170 0.25 1.79 3.40
CA LEU A 170 0.12 3.16 3.90
C LEU A 170 1.46 3.88 3.72
N GLU A 171 1.46 5.00 3.03
CA GLU A 171 2.66 5.81 2.81
C GLU A 171 2.55 7.18 3.50
N LEU A 172 3.38 7.37 4.53
CA LEU A 172 3.39 8.57 5.39
C LEU A 172 4.69 9.39 5.28
N ILE A 173 5.70 8.88 4.56
CA ILE A 173 7.07 9.45 4.57
C ILE A 173 7.37 10.18 3.26
N GLU A 174 7.19 9.51 2.13
CA GLU A 174 7.54 10.03 0.80
C GLU A 174 6.58 9.60 -0.32
N PRO A 175 5.25 9.58 -0.09
CA PRO A 175 4.31 9.16 -1.12
C PRO A 175 4.38 10.06 -2.35
N PHE A 176 4.22 9.46 -3.52
CA PHE A 176 3.80 10.21 -4.70
C PHE A 176 2.36 10.71 -4.50
N LEU A 177 2.19 12.03 -4.44
CA LEU A 177 0.96 12.71 -4.01
C LEU A 177 -0.02 13.06 -5.15
N HIS A 178 0.27 12.70 -6.41
CA HIS A 178 -0.64 12.91 -7.55
C HIS A 178 -1.21 14.35 -7.72
N LEU A 179 -0.53 15.37 -7.17
CA LEU A 179 -1.02 16.75 -7.09
C LEU A 179 -1.27 17.40 -8.46
N ALA A 180 -0.54 16.96 -9.50
CA ALA A 180 -0.71 17.46 -10.86
C ALA A 180 -2.14 17.28 -11.39
N ALA A 181 -2.84 16.24 -10.92
CA ALA A 181 -4.20 15.97 -11.33
C ALA A 181 -5.25 16.72 -10.48
N HIS A 182 -4.83 17.39 -9.40
CA HIS A 182 -5.72 18.14 -8.52
C HIS A 182 -5.03 19.40 -7.95
N PRO A 183 -4.81 20.47 -8.75
CA PRO A 183 -4.02 21.64 -8.34
C PRO A 183 -4.43 22.28 -7.00
N ALA A 184 -5.72 22.36 -6.70
CA ALA A 184 -6.22 22.89 -5.43
C ALA A 184 -5.74 22.08 -4.20
N ALA A 185 -5.39 20.80 -4.39
CA ALA A 185 -4.84 19.94 -3.34
C ALA A 185 -3.41 20.38 -2.97
N ALA A 186 -2.62 20.88 -3.93
CA ALA A 186 -1.27 21.39 -3.66
C ALA A 186 -1.31 22.63 -2.77
N GLU A 187 -2.25 23.55 -3.04
CA GLU A 187 -2.43 24.74 -2.20
C GLU A 187 -2.92 24.38 -0.79
N ARG A 188 -3.85 23.41 -0.68
CA ARG A 188 -4.31 22.90 0.63
C ARG A 188 -3.14 22.34 1.43
N LEU A 189 -2.36 21.45 0.84
CA LEU A 189 -1.19 20.87 1.50
C LEU A 189 -0.19 21.94 1.94
N ALA A 190 0.09 22.92 1.08
CA ALA A 190 1.00 24.01 1.42
C ALA A 190 0.52 24.81 2.64
N ARG A 191 -0.79 25.09 2.74
CA ARG A 191 -1.38 25.75 3.91
C ARG A 191 -1.27 24.89 5.16
N ASP A 192 -1.57 23.61 5.07
CA ASP A 192 -1.53 22.68 6.21
C ASP A 192 -0.10 22.56 6.77
N VAL A 193 0.89 22.46 5.89
CA VAL A 193 2.32 22.44 6.28
C VAL A 193 2.74 23.78 6.89
N ALA A 194 2.35 24.91 6.29
CA ALA A 194 2.67 26.23 6.83
C ALA A 194 2.09 26.44 8.23
N ALA A 195 0.86 25.98 8.48
CA ALA A 195 0.22 26.06 9.79
C ALA A 195 0.99 25.26 10.86
N ARG A 196 1.47 24.06 10.51
CA ARG A 196 2.28 23.18 11.38
C ARG A 196 3.63 23.78 11.75
N LEU A 197 4.19 24.64 10.90
CA LEU A 197 5.46 25.33 11.15
C LEU A 197 5.28 26.68 11.86
N SER A 198 4.04 27.05 12.22
CA SER A 198 3.79 28.30 12.92
C SER A 198 4.43 28.28 14.32
N PRO A 199 4.89 29.45 14.84
CA PRO A 199 5.49 29.52 16.17
C PRO A 199 4.58 29.00 17.29
N ALA A 200 3.27 29.16 17.16
CA ALA A 200 2.29 28.63 18.10
C ALA A 200 2.25 27.09 18.06
N ALA A 201 2.16 26.49 16.88
CA ALA A 201 2.15 25.03 16.72
C ALA A 201 3.45 24.38 17.21
N LEU A 202 4.60 25.03 16.97
CA LEU A 202 5.90 24.55 17.44
C LEU A 202 6.10 24.67 18.96
N ALA A 203 5.37 25.59 19.61
CA ALA A 203 5.37 25.72 21.06
C ALA A 203 4.53 24.62 21.73
N ASP A 204 3.39 24.25 21.12
CA ASP A 204 2.50 23.18 21.62
C ASP A 204 3.08 21.77 21.42
N ALA A 205 4.01 21.60 20.48
CA ALA A 205 4.67 20.33 20.18
C ALA A 205 5.90 20.00 21.06
N ARG A 206 6.29 20.88 21.99
CA ARG A 206 7.45 20.73 22.88
C ARG A 206 7.03 20.38 24.31
#